data_AF-A0A4U1CB96-F1
#
_entry.id   AF-A0A4U1CB96-F1
#
_cell.length_a   1.000
_cell.length_b   1.000
_cell.length_c   1.000
_cell.angle_alpha   90.00
_cell.angle_beta   90.00
_cell.angle_gamma   90.00
#
_symmetry.space_group_name_H-M   'P 1'
#
loop_
_entity.id
_entity.type
_entity.pdbx_description
1 polymer ?
#
loop_
_entity_poly.entity_id
_entity_poly.type
_entity_poly.pdbx_seq_one_letter_code
_entity_poly.pdbx_strand_id
1 'polypeptide(L)'
;MADMSKELIMQNAMMLCPKIVGAEGGDMYILRMENASTIRTNARELETQIKATALFENCREVDAAIVVKEMDQFKVLFKIWFSHFEKDDLEDEWGLY
;
A
#
# COMPACT_ATOMS: atom_id res chain seq x y z
N MET A 1 20.79 -6.43 10.60
CA MET A 1 19.31 -6.50 10.75
C MET A 1 18.64 -5.17 10.42
N ALA A 2 19.14 -4.03 10.92
CA ALA A 2 18.58 -2.71 10.60
C ALA A 2 18.59 -2.36 9.09
N ASP A 3 19.67 -2.68 8.36
CA ASP A 3 19.77 -2.38 6.92
C ASP A 3 18.72 -3.12 6.08
N MET A 4 18.49 -4.40 6.36
CA MET A 4 17.45 -5.20 5.72
C MET A 4 16.04 -4.63 5.99
N SER A 5 15.79 -4.10 7.19
CA SER A 5 14.51 -3.43 7.51
C SER A 5 14.30 -2.16 6.69
N LYS A 6 15.36 -1.39 6.44
CA LYS A 6 15.29 -0.17 5.64
C LYS A 6 14.96 -0.49 4.17
N GLU A 7 15.62 -1.50 3.60
CA GLU A 7 15.37 -1.93 2.22
C GLU A 7 13.91 -2.37 2.03
N LEU A 8 13.37 -3.15 2.97
CA LEU A 8 11.97 -3.60 2.94
C LEU A 8 10.97 -2.43 3.07
N ILE A 9 11.24 -1.48 3.97
CA ILE A 9 10.43 -0.26 4.12
C ILE A 9 10.38 0.51 2.79
N MET A 10 11.54 0.73 2.19
CA MET A 10 11.65 1.45 0.92
C MET A 10 10.98 0.68 -0.22
N GLN A 11 11.17 -0.63 -0.30
CA GLN A 11 10.53 -1.49 -1.29
C GLN A 11 9.00 -1.35 -1.21
N ASN A 12 8.43 -1.48 -0.01
CA ASN A 12 6.99 -1.35 0.20
C ASN A 12 6.47 0.04 -0.20
N ALA A 13 7.19 1.11 0.16
CA ALA A 13 6.81 2.47 -0.25
C ALA A 13 6.88 2.67 -1.77
N MET A 14 7.92 2.16 -2.43
CA MET A 14 8.12 2.29 -3.88
C MET A 14 7.08 1.53 -4.71
N MET A 15 6.37 0.56 -4.11
CA MET A 15 5.29 -0.16 -4.80
C MET A 15 3.97 0.61 -4.87
N LEU A 16 3.74 1.62 -4.02
CA LEU A 16 2.43 2.27 -3.93
C LEU A 16 2.10 3.08 -5.19
N CYS A 17 2.94 4.05 -5.56
CA CYS A 17 2.67 4.97 -6.68
C CYS A 17 2.53 4.25 -8.04
N PRO A 18 3.43 3.33 -8.44
CA PRO A 18 3.29 2.64 -9.72
C PRO A 18 2.00 1.84 -9.83
N LYS A 19 1.50 1.29 -8.72
CA LYS A 19 0.25 0.51 -8.70
C LYS A 19 -0.98 1.41 -8.76
N ILE A 20 -0.93 2.61 -8.20
CA ILE A 20 -1.98 3.62 -8.41
C ILE A 20 -2.05 3.99 -9.90
N VAL A 21 -0.91 4.28 -10.52
CA VAL A 21 -0.84 4.59 -11.96
C VAL A 21 -1.35 3.42 -12.81
N GLY A 22 -0.96 2.18 -12.45
CA GLY A 22 -1.41 0.98 -13.16
C GLY A 22 -2.92 0.74 -13.06
N ALA A 23 -3.53 1.06 -11.91
CA ALA A 23 -4.98 1.00 -11.75
C ALA A 23 -5.70 2.07 -12.58
N GLU A 24 -5.19 3.29 -12.63
CA GLU A 24 -5.84 4.39 -13.40
C GLU A 24 -5.59 4.31 -14.91
N GLY A 25 -4.57 3.58 -15.37
CA GLY A 25 -4.27 3.45 -16.79
C GLY A 25 -5.05 2.34 -17.51
N GLY A 26 -5.83 1.54 -16.78
CA GLY A 26 -6.33 0.25 -17.25
C GLY A 26 -7.82 0.15 -17.57
N ASP A 27 -8.68 1.01 -16.99
CA ASP A 27 -10.17 0.97 -16.99
C ASP A 27 -10.87 -0.39 -16.76
N MET A 28 -10.11 -1.48 -16.61
CA MET A 28 -10.59 -2.84 -16.33
C MET A 28 -10.68 -3.05 -14.83
N TYR A 29 -11.85 -3.46 -14.35
CA TYR A 29 -12.13 -3.66 -12.93
C TYR A 29 -11.13 -4.63 -12.27
N ILE A 30 -10.87 -5.77 -12.92
CA ILE A 30 -9.97 -6.81 -12.40
C ILE A 30 -8.56 -6.25 -12.19
N LEU A 31 -8.02 -5.53 -13.18
CA LEU A 31 -6.70 -4.92 -13.08
C LEU A 31 -6.64 -3.85 -11.98
N ARG A 32 -7.71 -3.06 -11.81
CA ARG A 32 -7.82 -2.10 -10.70
C ARG A 32 -7.80 -2.83 -9.36
N MET A 33 -8.55 -3.91 -9.21
CA MET A 33 -8.62 -4.73 -8.00
C MET A 33 -7.27 -5.37 -7.64
N GLU A 34 -6.56 -5.93 -8.62
CA GLU A 34 -5.21 -6.49 -8.42
C GLU A 34 -4.20 -5.44 -7.92
N ASN A 35 -4.21 -4.26 -8.55
CA ASN A 35 -3.35 -3.16 -8.13
C ASN A 35 -3.72 -2.67 -6.73
N ALA A 36 -5.02 -2.51 -6.43
CA ALA A 36 -5.49 -2.13 -5.10
C ALA A 36 -5.11 -3.15 -4.02
N SER A 37 -5.18 -4.45 -4.31
CA SER A 37 -4.73 -5.53 -3.43
C SER A 37 -3.22 -5.43 -3.12
N THR A 38 -2.42 -5.15 -4.16
CA THR A 38 -0.97 -4.94 -4.02
C THR A 38 -0.67 -3.71 -3.16
N ILE A 39 -1.34 -2.58 -3.41
CA ILE A 39 -1.19 -1.35 -2.63
C ILE A 39 -1.51 -1.61 -1.16
N ARG A 40 -2.66 -2.23 -0.86
CA ARG A 40 -3.09 -2.52 0.50
C ARG A 40 -2.06 -3.37 1.26
N THR A 41 -1.52 -4.39 0.61
CA THR A 41 -0.52 -5.28 1.21
C THR A 41 0.77 -4.52 1.55
N ASN A 42 1.35 -3.81 0.58
CA ASN A 42 2.58 -3.05 0.79
C ASN A 42 2.40 -1.92 1.81
N ALA A 43 1.26 -1.22 1.80
CA ALA A 43 0.94 -0.18 2.79
C ALA A 43 0.88 -0.74 4.21
N ARG A 44 0.26 -1.91 4.40
CA ARG A 44 0.18 -2.57 5.71
C ARG A 44 1.56 -3.02 6.20
N GLU A 45 2.38 -3.58 5.31
CA GLU A 45 3.73 -4.01 5.66
C GLU A 45 4.63 -2.83 6.00
N LEU A 46 4.57 -1.75 5.21
CA LEU A 46 5.28 -0.49 5.47
C LEU A 46 4.97 0.04 6.88
N GLU A 47 3.69 0.17 7.22
CA GLU A 47 3.29 0.65 8.55
C GLU A 47 3.79 -0.27 9.67
N THR A 48 3.71 -1.59 9.46
CA THR A 48 4.17 -2.58 10.44
C THR A 48 5.68 -2.48 10.67
N GLN A 49 6.45 -2.35 9.59
CA GLN A 49 7.91 -2.24 9.65
C GLN A 49 8.34 -0.92 10.31
N ILE A 50 7.68 0.19 10.01
CA ILE A 50 7.94 1.49 10.66
C ILE A 50 7.67 1.44 12.17
N LYS A 51 6.55 0.80 12.58
CA LYS A 51 6.26 0.59 14.00
C LYS A 51 7.33 -0.28 14.67
N ALA A 52 7.79 -1.32 13.99
CA ALA A 52 8.86 -2.18 14.48
C ALA A 52 10.19 -1.41 14.62
N THR A 53 10.52 -0.49 13.70
CA THR A 53 11.75 0.32 13.83
C THR A 53 11.74 1.22 15.06
N ALA A 54 10.58 1.72 15.49
CA ALA A 54 10.47 2.47 16.74
C ALA A 54 10.57 1.56 17.96
N LEU A 55 9.88 0.41 17.94
CA LEU A 55 9.88 -0.57 19.03
C LEU A 55 11.29 -1.11 19.35
N PHE A 56 12.10 -1.33 18.32
CA PHE A 56 13.48 -1.81 18.45
C PHE A 56 14.51 -0.67 18.54
N GLU A 57 14.08 0.58 18.77
CA GLU A 57 14.96 1.75 18.92
C GLU A 57 15.91 2.01 17.73
N ASN A 58 15.53 1.53 16.54
CA ASN A 58 16.29 1.72 15.29
C ASN A 58 15.99 3.07 14.61
N CYS A 59 15.01 3.81 15.12
CA CYS A 59 14.69 5.17 14.69
C CYS A 59 14.12 5.98 15.88
N ARG A 60 14.03 7.30 15.74
CA ARG A 60 13.35 8.12 16.74
C ARG A 60 11.85 7.87 16.66
N GLU A 61 11.20 7.71 17.80
CA GLU A 61 9.75 7.49 17.88
C GLU A 61 8.94 8.57 17.16
N VAL A 62 9.41 9.84 17.24
CA VAL A 62 8.78 10.96 16.52
C VAL A 62 8.80 10.80 15.01
N ASP A 63 9.85 10.21 14.43
CA ASP A 63 9.95 10.00 12.98
C ASP A 63 8.98 8.90 12.54
N ALA A 64 8.92 7.80 13.28
CA ALA A 64 7.97 6.72 13.02
C ALA A 64 6.52 7.21 13.16
N ALA A 65 6.23 8.02 14.17
CA ALA A 65 4.91 8.59 14.41
C ALA A 65 4.42 9.47 13.24
N ILE A 66 5.33 10.26 12.63
CA ILE A 66 5.01 11.06 11.44
C ILE A 66 4.57 10.13 10.30
N VAL A 67 5.34 9.08 10.01
CA VAL A 67 5.03 8.16 8.91
C VAL A 67 3.71 7.41 9.18
N VAL A 68 3.49 6.92 10.39
CA VAL A 68 2.22 6.23 10.75
C VAL A 68 1.02 7.16 10.57
N LYS A 69 1.13 8.43 10.97
CA LYS A 69 0.07 9.42 10.78
C LYS A 69 -0.25 9.65 9.29
N GLU A 70 0.77 9.73 8.44
CA GLU A 70 0.57 9.84 6.98
C GLU A 70 -0.06 8.57 6.40
N MET A 71 0.31 7.38 6.89
CA MET A 71 -0.33 6.12 6.50
C MET A 71 -1.81 6.08 6.87
N ASP A 72 -2.20 6.65 8.01
CA ASP A 72 -3.62 6.73 8.40
C ASP A 72 -4.42 7.66 7.47
N GLN A 73 -3.84 8.79 7.07
CA GLN A 73 -4.44 9.67 6.05
C GLN A 73 -4.53 8.96 4.69
N PHE A 74 -3.47 8.26 4.29
CA PHE A 74 -3.45 7.46 3.07
C PHE A 74 -4.57 6.40 3.05
N LYS A 75 -4.81 5.68 4.15
CA LYS A 75 -5.91 4.69 4.23
C LYS A 75 -7.28 5.32 3.99
N VAL A 76 -7.51 6.54 4.45
CA VAL A 76 -8.76 7.26 4.22
C VAL A 76 -8.91 7.57 2.72
N LEU A 77 -7.88 8.15 2.11
CA LEU A 77 -7.87 8.46 0.68
C LEU A 77 -8.00 7.20 -0.18
N PHE A 78 -7.33 6.11 0.21
CA PHE A 78 -7.40 4.81 -0.47
C PHE A 78 -8.81 4.25 -0.49
N LYS A 79 -9.58 4.37 0.61
CA LYS A 79 -10.98 3.91 0.64
C LYS A 79 -11.88 4.74 -0.27
N ILE A 80 -11.66 6.05 -0.32
CA ILE A 80 -12.41 6.95 -1.23
C ILE A 80 -12.10 6.55 -2.67
N TRP A 81 -10.81 6.43 -3.00
CA TRP A 81 -10.36 5.98 -4.32
C TRP A 81 -10.95 4.62 -4.72
N PHE A 82 -10.88 3.63 -3.84
CA PHE A 82 -11.45 2.29 -4.06
C PHE A 82 -12.97 2.31 -4.28
N SER A 83 -13.69 3.25 -3.66
CA SER A 83 -15.14 3.36 -3.83
C SER A 83 -15.59 3.75 -5.24
N HIS A 84 -14.66 4.23 -6.07
CA HIS A 84 -14.91 4.56 -7.48
C HIS A 84 -14.66 3.39 -8.43
N PHE A 85 -14.40 2.18 -7.92
CA PHE A 85 -14.20 1.00 -8.75
C PHE A 85 -15.56 0.42 -9.12
N GLU A 86 -15.84 0.35 -10.41
CA GLU A 86 -17.07 -0.20 -10.96
C GLU A 86 -16.76 -1.52 -11.66
N LYS A 87 -17.53 -2.57 -11.37
CA LYS A 87 -17.35 -3.88 -11.97
C LYS A 87 -17.79 -3.85 -13.43
N ASP A 88 -16.94 -4.37 -14.30
CA ASP A 88 -17.23 -4.56 -15.73
C ASP A 88 -17.71 -5.99 -16.00
N ASP A 89 -17.97 -6.30 -17.27
CA ASP A 89 -18.42 -7.62 -17.74
C ASP A 89 -17.25 -8.61 -17.95
N LEU A 90 -16.01 -8.21 -17.63
CA LEU A 90 -14.85 -9.08 -17.80
C LEU A 90 -14.79 -10.11 -16.67
N GLU A 91 -14.48 -11.35 -17.03
CA GLU A 91 -14.37 -12.46 -16.09
C GLU A 91 -12.93 -12.58 -15.57
N ASP A 92 -12.79 -12.75 -14.26
CA ASP A 92 -11.51 -13.08 -13.63
C ASP A 92 -11.26 -14.59 -13.71
N GLU A 93 -10.33 -14.99 -14.58
CA GLU A 93 -9.95 -16.39 -14.79
C GLU A 93 -9.42 -17.06 -13.51
N TRP A 94 -8.91 -16.28 -12.55
CA TRP A 94 -8.40 -16.78 -11.27
C TRP A 94 -9.49 -16.86 -10.20
N GLY A 95 -10.66 -16.24 -10.42
CA GLY A 95 -11.78 -16.23 -9.50
C GLY A 95 -11.50 -15.51 -8.17
N LEU A 96 -10.65 -14.49 -8.17
CA LEU A 96 -10.24 -13.72 -7.00
C LEU A 96 -11.09 -12.44 -6.80
N TYR A 97 -11.67 -11.88 -7.86
CA TYR A 97 -12.37 -10.57 -7.86
C TYR A 97 -13.74 -10.53 -8.56
#